data_AF-A0A7W1PQE0-F1
#
_entry.id   AF-A0A7W1PQE0-F1
#
_cell.length_a   1.000
_cell.length_b   1.000
_cell.length_c   1.000
_cell.angle_alpha   90.00
_cell.angle_beta   90.00
_cell.angle_gamma   90.00
#
_symmetry.space_group_name_H-M   'P 1'
#
loop_
_entity.id
_entity.type
_entity.pdbx_description
1 polymer ?
#
loop_
_entity_poly.entity_id
_entity_poly.type
_entity_poly.pdbx_seq_one_letter_code
_entity_poly.pdbx_strand_id
1 'polypeptide(L)'
;MVATLFVVLLQSAAARPLPGQEPADRAELERFRDSIAATVDSTGLLALEKRLIAQAKADRSNAMTHLRLGFLSLRLGDLGGQSHYEDAASEFQWAIDLQPTWPYSWYGMGFAEYGVGDSQISFVTGIKTMLGKDALTRAAMAFAKSAEVDPSFDRGLVDLANTALRQRVNIKLGVALDALRKAASTEAATHPEVLLARGRVEREVGDGDSALAAFQAYVSKGPNRSLGLLEVARTLFLLGRFDGVAPYFEAAASDDSVTVAGYRADLATIASDSVMGEFDRTSGPRRADYLTRFWSERDRTELRAEGERLREHYRRLFYARKNFQLTSLNRHYDIVERYRSGSRDFDDRGIIYLRHGEPSSRASYAAPGLEPNESWRYARPEGDMIFHFMAREDVQDYKLVESLFDV
;
A
#
# COMPACT_ATOMS: atom_id res chain seq x y z
N MET A 1 46.68 60.80 -6.54
CA MET A 1 45.34 60.27 -6.87
C MET A 1 45.46 58.75 -6.90
N VAL A 2 45.13 58.08 -5.80
CA VAL A 2 45.14 56.61 -5.69
C VAL A 2 43.79 56.23 -5.11
N ALA A 3 43.01 55.46 -5.88
CA ALA A 3 41.68 55.02 -5.50
C ALA A 3 41.78 53.64 -4.84
N THR A 4 41.38 53.54 -3.58
CA THR A 4 41.30 52.29 -2.83
C THR A 4 39.95 51.63 -3.10
N LEU A 5 39.95 50.48 -3.79
CA LEU A 5 38.77 49.64 -3.98
C LEU A 5 38.50 48.87 -2.67
N PHE A 6 37.35 49.10 -2.05
CA PHE A 6 36.84 48.24 -0.98
C PHE A 6 36.01 47.11 -1.60
N VAL A 7 36.48 45.87 -1.48
CA VAL A 7 35.71 44.67 -1.78
C VAL A 7 34.89 44.33 -0.53
N VAL A 8 33.57 44.50 -0.62
CA VAL A 8 32.63 44.03 0.40
C VAL A 8 32.33 42.56 0.12
N LEU A 9 32.82 41.67 0.98
CA LEU A 9 32.41 40.27 1.02
C LEU A 9 30.97 40.18 1.53
N LEU A 10 30.02 40.01 0.61
CA LEU A 10 28.67 39.55 0.92
C LEU A 10 28.75 38.09 1.36
N GLN A 11 28.76 37.87 2.68
CA GLN A 11 28.50 36.54 3.23
C GLN A 11 27.04 36.20 2.89
N SER A 12 26.86 35.24 1.99
CA SER A 12 25.58 34.57 1.78
C SER A 12 25.20 33.88 3.10
N ALA A 13 24.29 34.48 3.86
CA ALA A 13 23.62 33.80 4.95
C ALA A 13 22.88 32.61 4.34
N ALA A 14 23.41 31.40 4.52
CA ALA A 14 22.67 30.18 4.26
C ALA A 14 21.35 30.28 5.03
N ALA A 15 20.23 30.21 4.31
CA ALA A 15 18.92 30.17 4.93
C ALA A 15 18.92 29.04 5.96
N ARG A 16 18.82 29.38 7.25
CA ARG A 16 18.63 28.38 8.29
C ARG A 16 17.28 27.69 8.00
N PRO A 17 17.21 26.36 7.96
CA PRO A 17 15.92 25.69 7.88
C PRO A 17 15.05 26.22 9.02
N LEU A 18 13.86 26.73 8.67
CA LEU A 18 12.87 27.14 9.65
C LEU A 18 12.63 25.95 10.58
N PRO A 19 12.53 26.16 11.90
CA PRO A 19 12.34 25.05 12.82
C PRO A 19 11.03 24.35 12.42
N GLY A 20 11.16 23.08 12.01
CA GLY A 20 10.02 22.17 12.00
C GLY A 20 9.45 22.07 13.42
N GLN A 21 8.30 21.45 13.58
CA GLN A 21 7.70 21.24 14.90
C GLN A 21 8.74 20.69 15.89
N GLU A 22 8.89 21.35 17.05
CA GLU A 22 9.94 21.03 18.02
C GLU A 22 9.84 19.56 18.48
N PRO A 23 10.97 18.86 18.72
CA PRO A 23 10.93 17.44 19.15
C PRO A 23 10.09 17.20 20.41
N ALA A 24 10.09 18.15 21.35
CA ALA A 24 9.28 18.08 22.57
C ALA A 24 7.78 18.13 22.27
N ASP A 25 7.36 19.00 21.35
CA ASP A 25 5.97 19.13 20.90
C ASP A 25 5.50 17.84 20.22
N ARG A 26 6.35 17.23 19.39
CA ARG A 26 6.06 15.94 18.76
C ARG A 26 5.88 14.84 19.81
N ALA A 27 6.82 14.73 20.75
CA ALA A 27 6.75 13.73 21.81
C ALA A 27 5.53 13.92 22.74
N GLU A 28 5.09 15.16 22.97
CA GLU A 28 3.85 15.45 23.69
C GLU A 28 2.61 15.02 22.90
N LEU A 29 2.57 15.31 21.61
CA LEU A 29 1.47 14.92 20.73
C LEU A 29 1.38 13.39 20.55
N GLU A 30 2.51 12.71 20.47
CA GLU A 30 2.56 11.24 20.40
C GLU A 30 2.01 10.60 21.67
N ARG A 31 2.45 11.06 22.85
CA ARG A 31 1.88 10.59 24.13
C ARG A 31 0.38 10.81 24.21
N PHE A 32 -0.11 11.93 23.69
CA PHE A 32 -1.55 12.18 23.59
C PHE A 32 -2.24 11.17 22.66
N ARG A 33 -1.71 10.96 21.45
CA ARG A 33 -2.25 9.99 20.48
C ARG A 33 -2.30 8.57 21.06
N ASP A 34 -1.25 8.13 21.73
CA ASP A 34 -1.19 6.81 22.36
C ASP A 34 -2.26 6.67 23.46
N SER A 35 -2.50 7.74 24.24
CA SER A 35 -3.52 7.74 25.29
C SER A 35 -4.95 7.58 24.76
N ILE A 36 -5.28 8.21 23.64
CA ILE A 36 -6.61 8.11 23.03
C ILE A 36 -6.77 6.81 22.23
N ALA A 37 -5.70 6.29 21.65
CA ALA A 37 -5.71 5.01 20.93
C ALA A 37 -5.98 3.82 21.87
N ALA A 38 -5.50 3.89 23.11
CA ALA A 38 -5.74 2.87 24.14
C ALA A 38 -7.21 2.81 24.63
N THR A 39 -8.01 3.84 24.33
CA THR A 39 -9.39 3.95 24.82
C THR A 39 -10.38 3.48 23.75
N VAL A 40 -11.32 2.63 24.15
CA VAL A 40 -12.48 2.21 23.32
C VAL A 40 -13.80 2.83 23.77
N ASP A 41 -13.81 3.50 24.93
CA ASP A 41 -14.98 4.22 25.44
C ASP A 41 -15.13 5.57 24.75
N SER A 42 -16.17 5.69 23.92
CA SER A 42 -16.52 6.95 23.24
C SER A 42 -17.01 8.03 24.23
N THR A 43 -17.52 7.67 25.40
CA THR A 43 -18.03 8.63 26.39
C THR A 43 -16.91 9.51 26.96
N GLY A 44 -15.81 8.88 27.38
CA GLY A 44 -14.63 9.58 27.86
C GLY A 44 -13.98 10.47 26.79
N LEU A 45 -13.97 10.01 25.54
CA LEU A 45 -13.43 10.77 24.41
C LEU A 45 -14.29 11.99 24.07
N LEU A 46 -15.62 11.87 24.05
CA LEU A 46 -16.53 13.01 23.85
C LEU A 46 -16.43 14.04 24.99
N ALA A 47 -16.19 13.59 26.23
CA ALA A 47 -15.94 14.51 27.34
C ALA A 47 -14.60 15.23 27.22
N LEU A 48 -13.56 14.56 26.71
CA LEU A 48 -12.27 15.17 26.38
C LEU A 48 -12.42 16.18 25.23
N GLU A 49 -13.18 15.85 24.19
CA GLU A 49 -13.46 16.70 23.04
C GLU A 49 -14.09 18.02 23.48
N LYS A 50 -15.13 17.97 24.32
CA LYS A 50 -15.76 19.16 24.89
C LYS A 50 -14.77 20.07 25.64
N ARG A 51 -13.83 19.49 26.39
CA ARG A 51 -12.79 20.25 27.10
C ARG A 51 -11.80 20.90 26.14
N LEU A 52 -11.34 20.17 25.13
CA LEU A 52 -10.41 20.70 24.14
C LEU A 52 -11.07 21.79 23.26
N ILE A 53 -12.35 21.63 22.90
CA ILE A 53 -13.13 22.68 22.20
C ILE A 53 -13.21 23.95 23.05
N ALA A 54 -13.43 23.82 24.37
CA ALA A 54 -13.43 24.96 25.27
C ALA A 54 -12.06 25.66 25.33
N GLN A 55 -10.96 24.88 25.32
CA GLN A 55 -9.60 25.43 25.25
C GLN A 55 -9.34 26.15 23.92
N ALA A 56 -9.72 25.55 22.78
CA ALA A 56 -9.58 26.19 21.46
C ALA A 56 -10.42 27.47 21.34
N LYS A 57 -11.61 27.51 21.97
CA LYS A 57 -12.42 28.74 22.03
C LYS A 57 -11.76 29.85 22.85
N ALA A 58 -11.04 29.49 23.92
CA ALA A 58 -10.32 30.44 24.76
C ALA A 58 -9.03 30.95 24.09
N ASP A 59 -8.34 30.09 23.35
CA ASP A 59 -7.14 30.43 22.58
C ASP A 59 -7.15 29.73 21.21
N ARG A 60 -7.67 30.45 20.21
CA ARG A 60 -7.75 29.98 18.81
C ARG A 60 -6.41 29.99 18.09
N SER A 61 -5.37 30.57 18.69
CA SER A 61 -4.03 30.64 18.08
C SER A 61 -3.15 29.46 18.47
N ASN A 62 -3.65 28.56 19.31
CA ASN A 62 -2.92 27.40 19.79
C ASN A 62 -3.01 26.22 18.81
N ALA A 63 -2.04 26.15 17.89
CA ALA A 63 -1.96 25.07 16.89
C ALA A 63 -1.89 23.67 17.51
N MET A 64 -1.28 23.52 18.69
CA MET A 64 -1.20 22.22 19.39
C MET A 64 -2.57 21.75 19.88
N THR A 65 -3.42 22.67 20.35
CA THR A 65 -4.81 22.34 20.72
C THR A 65 -5.60 21.85 19.51
N HIS A 66 -5.47 22.51 18.37
CA HIS A 66 -6.10 22.09 17.11
C HIS A 66 -5.57 20.73 16.63
N LEU A 67 -4.26 20.47 16.73
CA LEU A 67 -3.71 19.14 16.45
C LEU A 67 -4.33 18.05 17.34
N ARG A 68 -4.44 18.30 18.65
CA ARG A 68 -5.04 17.35 19.60
C ARG A 68 -6.52 17.10 19.30
N LEU A 69 -7.27 18.15 18.99
CA LEU A 69 -8.66 18.03 18.56
C LEU A 69 -8.77 17.19 17.29
N GLY A 70 -7.97 17.49 16.26
CA GLY A 70 -7.96 16.73 15.01
C GLY A 70 -7.71 15.24 15.24
N PHE A 71 -6.68 14.86 16.02
CA PHE A 71 -6.40 13.45 16.31
C PHE A 71 -7.48 12.78 17.18
N LEU A 72 -8.12 13.53 18.07
CA LEU A 72 -9.25 13.02 18.85
C LEU A 72 -10.47 12.76 17.96
N SER A 73 -10.79 13.68 17.05
CA SER A 73 -11.88 13.53 16.09
C SER A 73 -11.61 12.37 15.12
N LEU A 74 -10.37 12.16 14.67
CA LEU A 74 -10.00 10.94 13.93
C LEU A 74 -10.35 9.67 14.72
N ARG A 75 -9.97 9.61 15.99
CA ARG A 75 -10.24 8.45 16.84
C ARG A 75 -11.74 8.21 17.04
N LEU A 76 -12.53 9.27 17.20
CA LEU A 76 -13.99 9.18 17.27
C LEU A 76 -14.59 8.70 15.94
N GLY A 77 -14.01 9.11 14.81
CA GLY A 77 -14.31 8.60 13.47
C GLY A 77 -14.08 7.09 13.37
N ASP A 78 -12.92 6.61 13.80
CA ASP A 78 -12.56 5.19 13.79
C ASP A 78 -13.50 4.33 14.65
N LEU A 79 -14.08 4.91 15.72
CA LEU A 79 -15.04 4.24 16.60
C LEU A 79 -16.48 4.25 16.08
N GLY A 80 -16.72 4.80 14.89
CA GLY A 80 -18.00 4.72 14.17
C GLY A 80 -18.69 6.06 13.94
N GLY A 81 -18.13 7.18 14.40
CA GLY A 81 -18.69 8.52 14.16
C GLY A 81 -18.15 9.15 12.88
N GLN A 82 -18.59 8.67 11.70
CA GLN A 82 -18.02 9.08 10.40
C GLN A 82 -17.96 10.59 10.15
N SER A 83 -18.89 11.38 10.71
CA SER A 83 -18.86 12.85 10.60
C SER A 83 -17.60 13.47 11.21
N HIS A 84 -16.97 12.80 12.18
CA HIS A 84 -15.77 13.29 12.85
C HIS A 84 -14.53 13.31 11.96
N TYR A 85 -14.54 12.66 10.79
CA TYR A 85 -13.44 12.83 9.82
C TYR A 85 -13.45 14.24 9.20
N GLU A 86 -14.63 14.83 8.97
CA GLU A 86 -14.75 16.21 8.48
C GLU A 86 -14.39 17.23 9.58
N ASP A 87 -14.76 16.96 10.83
CA ASP A 87 -14.33 17.74 11.99
C ASP A 87 -12.80 17.71 12.12
N ALA A 88 -12.20 16.51 12.01
CA ALA A 88 -10.75 16.34 12.06
C ALA A 88 -10.05 17.14 10.96
N ALA A 89 -10.55 17.07 9.71
CA ALA A 89 -10.02 17.85 8.60
C ALA A 89 -10.05 19.35 8.88
N SER A 90 -11.15 19.85 9.45
CA SER A 90 -11.30 21.27 9.81
C SER A 90 -10.27 21.71 10.87
N GLU A 91 -10.04 20.89 11.89
CA GLU A 91 -9.06 21.16 12.95
C GLU A 91 -7.62 21.11 12.42
N PHE A 92 -7.30 20.15 11.54
CA PHE A 92 -5.99 20.10 10.89
C PHE A 92 -5.77 21.26 9.93
N GLN A 93 -6.79 21.72 9.20
CA GLN A 93 -6.69 22.92 8.37
C GLN A 93 -6.33 24.14 9.22
N TRP A 94 -6.98 24.29 10.38
CA TRP A 94 -6.66 25.38 11.30
C TRP A 94 -5.21 25.30 11.80
N ALA A 95 -4.73 24.10 12.16
CA ALA A 95 -3.35 23.89 12.56
C ALA A 95 -2.35 24.17 11.42
N ILE A 96 -2.71 23.88 10.17
CA ILE A 96 -1.94 24.21 8.96
C ILE A 96 -1.86 25.74 8.78
N ASP A 97 -2.99 26.44 8.92
CA ASP A 97 -3.05 27.89 8.75
C ASP A 97 -2.20 28.63 9.79
N LEU A 98 -2.16 28.11 11.02
CA LEU A 98 -1.32 28.65 12.11
C LEU A 98 0.15 28.27 11.97
N GLN A 99 0.45 27.02 11.59
CA GLN A 99 1.78 26.44 11.56
C GLN A 99 1.98 25.58 10.30
N PRO A 100 2.18 26.20 9.12
CA PRO A 100 2.21 25.48 7.84
C PRO A 100 3.44 24.56 7.67
N THR A 101 4.47 24.70 8.50
CA THR A 101 5.68 23.87 8.50
C THR A 101 5.62 22.70 9.49
N TRP A 102 4.53 22.54 10.24
CA TRP A 102 4.38 21.41 11.16
C TRP A 102 3.96 20.15 10.41
N PRO A 103 4.79 19.09 10.39
CA PRO A 103 4.48 17.89 9.62
C PRO A 103 3.24 17.16 10.13
N TYR A 104 2.94 17.23 11.44
CA TYR A 104 1.76 16.57 12.02
C TYR A 104 0.43 17.15 11.55
N SER A 105 0.36 18.43 11.20
CA SER A 105 -0.88 19.06 10.70
C SER A 105 -1.26 18.47 9.34
N TRP A 106 -0.28 18.39 8.44
CA TRP A 106 -0.43 17.76 7.13
C TRP A 106 -0.64 16.24 7.21
N TYR A 107 0.06 15.58 8.11
CA TYR A 107 -0.09 14.15 8.38
C TYR A 107 -1.49 13.80 8.87
N GLY A 108 -1.98 14.53 9.86
CA GLY A 108 -3.34 14.38 10.37
C GLY A 108 -4.41 14.67 9.31
N MET A 109 -4.20 15.73 8.51
CA MET A 109 -5.06 16.02 7.35
C MET A 109 -5.14 14.85 6.37
N GLY A 110 -3.99 14.20 6.10
CA GLY A 110 -3.93 12.99 5.26
C GLY A 110 -4.86 11.89 5.75
N PHE A 111 -4.88 11.61 7.06
CA PHE A 111 -5.80 10.63 7.64
C PHE A 111 -7.25 11.08 7.64
N ALA A 112 -7.53 12.35 7.90
CA ALA A 112 -8.89 12.87 7.93
C ALA A 112 -9.55 12.73 6.55
N GLU A 113 -8.86 13.18 5.50
CA GLU A 113 -9.31 13.06 4.12
C GLU A 113 -9.41 11.59 3.66
N TYR A 114 -8.50 10.73 4.15
CA TYR A 114 -8.60 9.30 3.88
C TYR A 114 -9.87 8.69 4.50
N GLY A 115 -10.18 9.02 5.76
CA GLY A 115 -11.40 8.57 6.45
C GLY A 115 -12.69 9.09 5.79
N VAL A 116 -12.70 10.35 5.34
CA VAL A 116 -13.81 10.90 4.53
C VAL A 116 -13.99 10.10 3.24
N GLY A 117 -12.90 9.81 2.52
CA GLY A 117 -12.96 9.00 1.30
C GLY A 117 -13.50 7.59 1.55
N ASP A 118 -13.02 6.90 2.59
CA ASP A 118 -13.39 5.52 2.91
C ASP A 118 -14.87 5.41 3.36
N SER A 119 -15.32 6.30 4.25
CA SER A 119 -16.71 6.37 4.72
C SER A 119 -17.72 6.63 3.60
N GLN A 120 -17.38 7.49 2.63
CA GLN A 120 -18.25 7.81 1.51
C GLN A 120 -18.36 6.67 0.48
N ILE A 121 -17.33 5.82 0.39
CA ILE A 121 -17.32 4.63 -0.46
C ILE A 121 -18.26 3.54 0.10
N SER A 122 -18.49 3.50 1.42
CA SER A 122 -19.36 2.51 2.07
C SER A 122 -20.88 2.75 1.90
N PHE A 123 -21.31 3.90 1.33
CA PHE A 123 -22.72 4.30 1.26
C PHE A 123 -23.17 4.57 -0.20
N VAL A 124 -23.51 3.50 -0.92
CA VAL A 124 -24.30 3.46 -2.17
C VAL A 124 -23.64 3.93 -3.49
N THR A 125 -23.83 3.07 -4.50
CA THR A 125 -23.38 3.08 -5.89
C THR A 125 -23.93 4.26 -6.72
N GLY A 126 -23.06 4.99 -7.44
CA GLY A 126 -23.44 5.69 -8.67
C GLY A 126 -22.94 7.14 -8.79
N ILE A 127 -23.20 8.01 -7.80
CA ILE A 127 -22.96 9.47 -7.95
C ILE A 127 -21.87 10.01 -6.98
N LYS A 128 -21.52 9.28 -5.92
CA LYS A 128 -20.48 9.68 -4.94
C LYS A 128 -19.05 9.23 -5.30
N THR A 129 -18.86 8.47 -6.38
CA THR A 129 -17.54 7.99 -6.82
C THR A 129 -16.59 9.13 -7.19
N MET A 130 -17.11 10.30 -7.59
CA MET A 130 -16.29 11.47 -7.90
C MET A 130 -15.77 12.15 -6.62
N LEU A 131 -16.64 12.37 -5.63
CA LEU A 131 -16.29 13.02 -4.35
C LEU A 131 -15.30 12.20 -3.51
N GLY A 132 -15.45 10.86 -3.48
CA GLY A 132 -14.50 9.98 -2.79
C GLY A 132 -13.11 9.96 -3.47
N LYS A 133 -13.05 10.04 -4.80
CA LYS A 133 -11.78 10.17 -5.54
C LYS A 133 -11.07 11.49 -5.22
N ASP A 134 -11.83 12.55 -5.00
CA ASP A 134 -11.28 13.86 -4.61
C ASP A 134 -10.68 13.80 -3.21
N ALA A 135 -11.37 13.19 -2.23
CA ALA A 135 -10.88 13.01 -0.87
C ALA A 135 -9.59 12.16 -0.81
N LEU A 136 -9.55 11.01 -1.50
CA LEU A 136 -8.35 10.18 -1.57
C LEU A 136 -7.15 10.87 -2.25
N THR A 137 -7.42 11.85 -3.12
CA THR A 137 -6.39 12.67 -3.75
C THR A 137 -5.89 13.74 -2.80
N ARG A 138 -6.79 14.43 -2.08
CA ARG A 138 -6.42 15.38 -1.00
C ARG A 138 -5.61 14.69 0.10
N ALA A 139 -5.98 13.47 0.50
CA ALA A 139 -5.23 12.67 1.45
C ALA A 139 -3.78 12.45 1.00
N ALA A 140 -3.58 11.99 -0.25
CA ALA A 140 -2.25 11.77 -0.81
C ALA A 140 -1.43 13.08 -0.89
N MET A 141 -2.06 14.20 -1.28
CA MET A 141 -1.41 15.51 -1.30
C MET A 141 -1.00 15.98 0.10
N ALA A 142 -1.84 15.77 1.11
CA ALA A 142 -1.55 16.13 2.50
C ALA A 142 -0.39 15.30 3.07
N PHE A 143 -0.39 13.97 2.85
CA PHE A 143 0.75 13.13 3.21
C PHE A 143 2.04 13.55 2.49
N ALA A 144 1.96 13.86 1.19
CA ALA A 144 3.11 14.36 0.44
C ALA A 144 3.63 15.68 1.00
N LYS A 145 2.72 16.59 1.39
CA LYS A 145 3.10 17.86 2.00
C LYS A 145 3.75 17.68 3.38
N SER A 146 3.28 16.71 4.18
CA SER A 146 3.92 16.33 5.44
C SER A 146 5.39 15.93 5.23
N ALA A 147 5.66 15.05 4.25
CA ALA A 147 7.02 14.66 3.89
C ALA A 147 7.83 15.78 3.23
N GLU A 148 7.19 16.74 2.56
CA GLU A 148 7.85 17.91 1.97
C GLU A 148 8.33 18.90 3.04
N VAL A 149 7.49 19.19 4.04
CA VAL A 149 7.86 20.12 5.12
C VAL A 149 8.86 19.52 6.10
N ASP A 150 8.85 18.19 6.25
CA ASP A 150 9.87 17.46 7.01
C ASP A 150 10.21 16.10 6.37
N PRO A 151 11.27 16.05 5.55
CA PRO A 151 11.75 14.80 4.95
C PRO A 151 12.39 13.81 5.95
N SER A 152 12.52 14.17 7.23
CA SER A 152 12.95 13.27 8.30
C SER A 152 11.77 12.65 9.06
N PHE A 153 10.54 13.07 8.76
CA PHE A 153 9.33 12.55 9.41
C PHE A 153 8.95 11.17 8.86
N ASP A 154 9.55 10.15 9.47
CA ASP A 154 9.40 8.73 9.18
C ASP A 154 7.93 8.27 9.10
N ARG A 155 7.08 8.64 10.07
CA ARG A 155 5.66 8.25 10.05
C ARG A 155 4.94 8.77 8.81
N GLY A 156 5.16 10.04 8.45
CA GLY A 156 4.57 10.66 7.26
C GLY A 156 5.03 9.97 5.97
N LEU A 157 6.31 9.60 5.89
CA LEU A 157 6.86 8.86 4.75
C LEU A 157 6.26 7.46 4.62
N VAL A 158 6.16 6.72 5.73
CA VAL A 158 5.59 5.36 5.77
C VAL A 158 4.12 5.38 5.37
N ASP A 159 3.32 6.32 5.91
CA ASP A 159 1.90 6.40 5.62
C ASP A 159 1.61 6.92 4.21
N LEU A 160 2.41 7.87 3.69
CA LEU A 160 2.38 8.27 2.28
C LEU A 160 2.62 7.06 1.37
N ALA A 161 3.69 6.31 1.62
CA ALA A 161 4.07 5.15 0.83
C ALA A 161 3.02 4.04 0.90
N ASN A 162 2.54 3.70 2.10
CA ASN A 162 1.50 2.70 2.28
C ASN A 162 0.18 3.12 1.61
N THR A 163 -0.20 4.39 1.69
CA THR A 163 -1.39 4.92 1.02
C THR A 163 -1.24 4.83 -0.51
N ALA A 164 -0.08 5.22 -1.04
CA ALA A 164 0.23 5.10 -2.46
C ALA A 164 0.19 3.64 -2.93
N LEU A 165 0.74 2.70 -2.14
CA LEU A 165 0.72 1.25 -2.39
C LEU A 165 -0.67 0.61 -2.27
N ARG A 166 -1.57 1.18 -1.47
CA ARG A 166 -2.97 0.71 -1.37
C ARG A 166 -3.82 1.23 -2.51
N GLN A 167 -3.69 2.51 -2.82
CA GLN A 167 -4.47 3.16 -3.88
C GLN A 167 -3.94 2.80 -5.27
N ARG A 168 -2.65 2.42 -5.37
CA ARG A 168 -2.00 1.87 -6.57
C ARG A 168 -2.23 2.69 -7.84
N VAL A 169 -2.30 4.01 -7.68
CA VAL A 169 -2.32 4.98 -8.78
C VAL A 169 -0.89 5.36 -9.07
N ASN A 170 -0.39 5.11 -10.28
CA ASN A 170 1.01 5.37 -10.67
C ASN A 170 1.50 6.78 -10.29
N ILE A 171 0.66 7.79 -10.46
CA ILE A 171 0.98 9.19 -10.07
C ILE A 171 1.29 9.29 -8.57
N LYS A 172 0.54 8.59 -7.72
CA LYS A 172 0.73 8.59 -6.26
C LYS A 172 1.98 7.81 -5.85
N LEU A 173 2.31 6.73 -6.56
CA LEU A 173 3.57 6.01 -6.36
C LEU A 173 4.78 6.87 -6.69
N GLY A 174 4.72 7.68 -7.75
CA GLY A 174 5.79 8.64 -8.09
C GLY A 174 6.02 9.68 -6.99
N VAL A 175 4.94 10.27 -6.45
CA VAL A 175 5.02 11.23 -5.34
C VAL A 175 5.63 10.60 -4.08
N ALA A 176 5.19 9.38 -3.72
CA ALA A 176 5.76 8.66 -2.59
C ALA A 176 7.25 8.34 -2.80
N LEU A 177 7.62 7.90 -4.01
CA LEU A 177 9.01 7.61 -4.37
C LEU A 177 9.90 8.85 -4.25
N ASP A 178 9.45 9.99 -4.76
CA ASP A 178 10.20 11.24 -4.68
C ASP A 178 10.41 11.70 -3.23
N ALA A 179 9.38 11.57 -2.39
CA ALA A 179 9.48 11.85 -0.95
C ALA A 179 10.49 10.92 -0.25
N LEU A 180 10.42 9.61 -0.52
CA LEU A 180 11.35 8.60 0.03
C LEU A 180 12.79 8.83 -0.45
N ARG A 181 12.99 9.27 -1.69
CA ARG A 181 14.31 9.63 -2.24
C ARG A 181 14.88 10.88 -1.56
N LYS A 182 14.05 11.90 -1.28
CA LYS A 182 14.49 13.08 -0.52
C LYS A 182 14.89 12.69 0.91
N ALA A 183 14.11 11.81 1.55
CA ALA A 183 14.39 11.29 2.88
C ALA A 183 15.69 10.48 2.97
N ALA A 184 16.26 10.01 1.84
CA ALA A 184 17.54 9.31 1.84
C ALA A 184 18.72 10.16 2.36
N SER A 185 18.56 11.49 2.41
CA SER A 185 19.54 12.43 2.97
C SER A 185 19.33 12.77 4.45
N THR A 186 18.34 12.16 5.11
CA THR A 186 17.99 12.42 6.52
C THR A 186 18.20 11.17 7.38
N GLU A 187 18.00 11.28 8.70
CA GLU A 187 18.06 10.13 9.61
C GLU A 187 17.00 9.05 9.30
N ALA A 188 15.86 9.46 8.72
CA ALA A 188 14.78 8.58 8.31
C ALA A 188 15.21 7.53 7.28
N ALA A 189 16.28 7.81 6.50
CA ALA A 189 16.85 6.87 5.53
C ALA A 189 17.23 5.51 6.13
N THR A 190 17.49 5.48 7.44
CA THR A 190 17.88 4.26 8.16
C THR A 190 16.76 3.66 8.99
N HIS A 191 15.61 4.33 9.09
CA HIS A 191 14.46 3.86 9.85
C HIS A 191 13.89 2.58 9.20
N PRO A 192 13.73 1.47 9.94
CA PRO A 192 13.30 0.20 9.35
C PRO A 192 11.99 0.27 8.57
N GLU A 193 10.98 0.97 9.07
CA GLU A 193 9.70 1.06 8.38
C GLU A 193 9.80 1.87 7.08
N VAL A 194 10.65 2.91 7.05
CA VAL A 194 10.94 3.69 5.84
C VAL A 194 11.66 2.82 4.82
N LEU A 195 12.64 2.00 5.24
CA LEU A 195 13.32 1.05 4.35
C LEU A 195 12.36 0.03 3.75
N LEU A 196 11.46 -0.53 4.57
CA LEU A 196 10.46 -1.49 4.10
C LEU A 196 9.48 -0.84 3.12
N ALA A 197 8.97 0.36 3.45
CA ALA A 197 8.07 1.12 2.59
C ALA A 197 8.74 1.52 1.27
N ARG A 198 9.98 2.01 1.34
CA ARG A 198 10.80 2.37 0.18
C ARG A 198 11.00 1.18 -0.75
N GLY A 199 11.43 0.04 -0.22
CA GLY A 199 11.63 -1.16 -1.04
C GLY A 199 10.35 -1.61 -1.76
N ARG A 200 9.19 -1.50 -1.10
CA ARG A 200 7.90 -1.84 -1.71
C ARG A 200 7.52 -0.86 -2.82
N VAL A 201 7.64 0.43 -2.58
CA VAL A 201 7.36 1.46 -3.62
C VAL A 201 8.29 1.30 -4.81
N GLU A 202 9.60 1.18 -4.57
CA GLU A 202 10.61 0.99 -5.62
C GLU A 202 10.34 -0.26 -6.45
N ARG A 203 9.95 -1.38 -5.81
CA ARG A 203 9.59 -2.59 -6.54
C ARG A 203 8.36 -2.40 -7.42
N GLU A 204 7.31 -1.76 -6.92
CA GLU A 204 6.06 -1.57 -7.66
C GLU A 204 6.23 -0.58 -8.84
N VAL A 205 7.11 0.43 -8.72
CA VAL A 205 7.44 1.31 -9.86
C VAL A 205 8.41 0.68 -10.87
N GLY A 206 9.04 -0.45 -10.54
CA GLY A 206 9.96 -1.20 -11.40
C GLY A 206 11.45 -0.99 -11.12
N ASP A 207 11.82 -0.24 -10.08
CA ASP A 207 13.21 0.01 -9.67
C ASP A 207 13.74 -1.13 -8.76
N GLY A 208 13.80 -2.35 -9.31
CA GLY A 208 14.07 -3.57 -8.54
C GLY A 208 15.42 -3.61 -7.82
N ASP A 209 16.49 -3.05 -8.39
CA ASP A 209 17.81 -3.00 -7.73
C ASP A 209 17.81 -2.08 -6.51
N SER A 210 17.15 -0.92 -6.61
CA SER A 210 16.99 0.01 -5.49
C SER A 210 16.15 -0.63 -4.38
N ALA A 211 15.06 -1.30 -4.78
CA ALA A 211 14.20 -2.03 -3.87
C ALA A 211 14.98 -3.12 -3.11
N LEU A 212 15.82 -3.87 -3.82
CA LEU A 212 16.65 -4.90 -3.23
C LEU A 212 17.63 -4.32 -2.20
N ALA A 213 18.27 -3.18 -2.50
CA ALA A 213 19.15 -2.50 -1.55
C ALA A 213 18.40 -2.04 -0.29
N ALA A 214 17.19 -1.49 -0.43
CA ALA A 214 16.35 -1.09 0.70
C ALA A 214 15.94 -2.30 1.57
N PHE A 215 15.53 -3.41 0.96
CA PHE A 215 15.18 -4.62 1.70
C PHE A 215 16.38 -5.29 2.36
N GLN A 216 17.57 -5.28 1.74
CA GLN A 216 18.80 -5.77 2.38
C GLN A 216 19.18 -4.92 3.60
N ALA A 217 19.05 -3.60 3.50
CA ALA A 217 19.23 -2.72 4.66
C ALA A 217 18.19 -3.03 5.76
N TYR A 218 16.93 -3.28 5.41
CA TYR A 218 15.90 -3.71 6.35
C TYR A 218 16.23 -5.07 7.00
N VAL A 219 16.72 -6.06 6.25
CA VAL A 219 17.18 -7.35 6.81
C VAL A 219 18.27 -7.14 7.86
N SER A 220 19.14 -6.15 7.67
CA SER A 220 20.26 -5.87 8.59
C SER A 220 19.87 -5.08 9.85
N LYS A 221 18.85 -4.21 9.78
CA LYS A 221 18.52 -3.24 10.84
C LYS A 221 17.10 -3.36 11.39
N GLY A 222 16.22 -4.03 10.67
CA GLY A 222 14.80 -4.08 10.96
C GLY A 222 14.43 -5.13 12.01
N PRO A 223 13.29 -4.95 12.69
CA PRO A 223 12.87 -5.84 13.77
C PRO A 223 12.42 -7.22 13.25
N ASN A 224 12.04 -7.31 11.97
CA ASN A 224 11.48 -8.52 11.39
C ASN A 224 12.31 -8.99 10.19
N ARG A 225 13.37 -9.73 10.49
CA ARG A 225 14.30 -10.25 9.48
C ARG A 225 13.63 -11.18 8.46
N SER A 226 12.68 -12.01 8.89
CA SER A 226 12.01 -12.96 7.99
C SER A 226 11.12 -12.26 6.96
N LEU A 227 10.44 -11.17 7.36
CA LEU A 227 9.72 -10.33 6.40
C LEU A 227 10.68 -9.71 5.38
N GLY A 228 11.82 -9.20 5.85
CA GLY A 228 12.85 -8.63 4.97
C GLY A 228 13.35 -9.65 3.94
N LEU A 229 13.63 -10.87 4.38
CA LEU A 229 14.08 -11.97 3.52
C LEU A 229 13.01 -12.37 2.49
N LEU A 230 11.73 -12.43 2.88
CA LEU A 230 10.63 -12.66 1.93
C LEU A 230 10.55 -11.55 0.87
N GLU A 231 10.71 -10.29 1.26
CA GLU A 231 10.71 -9.16 0.31
C GLU A 231 11.96 -9.16 -0.59
N VAL A 232 13.13 -9.56 -0.07
CA VAL A 232 14.34 -9.81 -0.88
C VAL A 232 14.08 -10.91 -1.91
N ALA A 233 13.52 -12.05 -1.50
CA ALA A 233 13.21 -13.17 -2.40
C ALA A 233 12.27 -12.75 -3.53
N ARG A 234 11.15 -12.10 -3.18
CA ARG A 234 10.19 -11.52 -4.14
C ARG A 234 10.88 -10.63 -5.16
N THR A 235 11.76 -9.74 -4.69
CA THR A 235 12.45 -8.78 -5.55
C THR A 235 13.50 -9.45 -6.44
N LEU A 236 14.23 -10.45 -5.94
CA LEU A 236 15.16 -11.24 -6.75
C LEU A 236 14.42 -12.01 -7.85
N PHE A 237 13.25 -12.59 -7.55
CA PHE A 237 12.42 -13.25 -8.57
C PHE A 237 11.88 -12.27 -9.61
N LEU A 238 11.50 -11.05 -9.22
CA LEU A 238 11.12 -9.99 -10.16
C LEU A 238 12.27 -9.68 -11.14
N LEU A 239 13.49 -9.60 -10.62
CA LEU A 239 14.71 -9.38 -11.40
C LEU A 239 15.15 -10.62 -12.20
N GLY A 240 14.41 -11.73 -12.12
CA GLY A 240 14.72 -12.98 -12.80
C GLY A 240 15.91 -13.75 -12.21
N ARG A 241 16.32 -13.44 -10.97
CA ARG A 241 17.50 -14.02 -10.33
C ARG A 241 17.15 -15.25 -9.48
N PHE A 242 17.96 -16.31 -9.59
CA PHE A 242 17.75 -17.61 -8.92
C PHE A 242 18.15 -17.61 -7.45
N ASP A 243 19.00 -16.69 -7.03
CA ASP A 243 19.45 -16.56 -5.65
C ASP A 243 18.34 -16.10 -4.69
N GLY A 244 17.12 -15.81 -5.19
CA GLY A 244 15.92 -15.59 -4.37
C GLY A 244 15.38 -16.83 -3.68
N VAL A 245 15.75 -18.04 -4.11
CA VAL A 245 15.27 -19.31 -3.52
C VAL A 245 15.73 -19.49 -2.07
N ALA A 246 17.00 -19.20 -1.79
CA ALA A 246 17.56 -19.31 -0.44
C ALA A 246 16.86 -18.39 0.59
N PRO A 247 16.75 -17.05 0.38
CA PRO A 247 16.04 -16.19 1.31
C PRO A 247 14.55 -16.52 1.41
N TYR A 248 13.93 -17.07 0.35
CA TYR A 248 12.55 -17.54 0.39
C TYR A 248 12.36 -18.69 1.38
N PHE A 249 13.20 -19.73 1.37
CA PHE A 249 13.03 -20.84 2.30
C PHE A 249 13.54 -20.52 3.70
N GLU A 250 14.54 -19.65 3.83
CA GLU A 250 15.00 -19.16 5.13
C GLU A 250 13.91 -18.37 5.86
N ALA A 251 13.24 -17.44 5.17
CA ALA A 251 12.13 -16.68 5.74
C ALA A 251 10.93 -17.57 6.11
N ALA A 252 10.66 -18.63 5.34
CA ALA A 252 9.55 -19.54 5.57
C ALA A 252 9.65 -20.30 6.90
N ALA A 253 10.87 -20.45 7.45
CA ALA A 253 11.11 -21.09 8.74
C ALA A 253 10.71 -20.22 9.95
N SER A 254 10.28 -18.97 9.73
CA SER A 254 9.79 -18.07 10.78
C SER A 254 8.29 -18.23 11.01
N ASP A 255 7.86 -18.09 12.27
CA ASP A 255 6.44 -18.04 12.68
C ASP A 255 5.93 -16.60 12.89
N ASP A 256 6.70 -15.59 12.46
CA ASP A 256 6.24 -14.21 12.44
C ASP A 256 4.95 -14.06 11.62
N SER A 257 3.92 -13.49 12.23
CA SER A 257 2.56 -13.46 11.69
C SER A 257 2.46 -12.68 10.37
N VAL A 258 3.21 -11.58 10.24
CA VAL A 258 3.23 -10.74 9.03
C VAL A 258 3.92 -11.48 7.88
N THR A 259 5.02 -12.16 8.17
CA THR A 259 5.75 -13.00 7.22
C THR A 259 4.86 -14.14 6.73
N VAL A 260 4.26 -14.90 7.66
CA VAL A 260 3.37 -16.04 7.33
C VAL A 260 2.16 -15.58 6.53
N ALA A 261 1.54 -14.45 6.89
CA ALA A 261 0.45 -13.86 6.11
C ALA A 261 0.90 -13.51 4.68
N GLY A 262 2.15 -13.06 4.50
CA GLY A 262 2.76 -12.82 3.19
C GLY A 262 2.84 -14.08 2.32
N TYR A 263 3.37 -15.19 2.86
CA TYR A 263 3.38 -16.48 2.15
C TYR A 263 1.96 -16.95 1.83
N ARG A 264 1.06 -16.86 2.81
CA ARG A 264 -0.33 -17.28 2.67
C ARG A 264 -1.02 -16.54 1.53
N ALA A 265 -0.81 -15.22 1.43
CA ALA A 265 -1.37 -14.40 0.37
C ALA A 265 -0.82 -14.79 -1.02
N ASP A 266 0.48 -15.01 -1.15
CA ASP A 266 1.09 -15.41 -2.44
C ASP A 266 0.55 -16.78 -2.89
N LEU A 267 0.48 -17.75 -1.97
CA LEU A 267 0.02 -19.12 -2.24
C LEU A 267 -1.47 -19.19 -2.58
N ALA A 268 -2.32 -18.40 -1.91
CA ALA A 268 -3.78 -18.43 -2.09
C ALA A 268 -4.21 -18.21 -3.55
N THR A 269 -3.36 -17.59 -4.37
CA THR A 269 -3.64 -17.38 -5.80
C THR A 269 -3.62 -18.66 -6.64
N ILE A 270 -2.87 -19.69 -6.21
CA ILE A 270 -2.65 -20.94 -6.94
C ILE A 270 -2.99 -22.21 -6.13
N ALA A 271 -3.13 -22.10 -4.81
CA ALA A 271 -3.41 -23.20 -3.91
C ALA A 271 -4.92 -23.45 -3.77
N SER A 272 -5.31 -24.70 -3.54
CA SER A 272 -6.67 -25.06 -3.14
C SER A 272 -6.86 -24.87 -1.64
N ASP A 273 -8.12 -24.84 -1.17
CA ASP A 273 -8.43 -24.72 0.25
C ASP A 273 -7.80 -25.82 1.11
N SER A 274 -7.68 -27.06 0.60
CA SER A 274 -6.99 -28.16 1.29
C SER A 274 -5.50 -27.86 1.48
N VAL A 275 -4.83 -27.35 0.44
CA VAL A 275 -3.42 -26.95 0.51
C VAL A 275 -3.26 -25.79 1.50
N MET A 276 -4.15 -24.80 1.46
CA MET A 276 -4.12 -23.69 2.40
C MET A 276 -4.32 -24.16 3.85
N GLY A 277 -5.25 -25.08 4.08
CA GLY A 277 -5.49 -25.67 5.40
C GLY A 277 -4.34 -26.55 5.89
N GLU A 278 -3.55 -27.16 5.02
CA GLU A 278 -2.29 -27.82 5.38
C GLU A 278 -1.21 -26.80 5.73
N PHE A 279 -1.00 -25.80 4.89
CA PHE A 279 -0.05 -24.71 5.13
C PHE A 279 -0.30 -24.03 6.49
N ASP A 280 -1.57 -23.71 6.79
CA ASP A 280 -1.99 -23.05 8.03
C ASP A 280 -1.71 -23.92 9.28
N ARG A 281 -1.52 -25.25 9.13
CA ARG A 281 -1.14 -26.19 10.21
C ARG A 281 0.38 -26.35 10.36
N THR A 282 1.18 -25.77 9.49
CA THR A 282 2.65 -25.82 9.56
C THR A 282 3.22 -24.69 10.41
N SER A 283 4.39 -24.93 11.00
CA SER A 283 5.11 -23.95 11.82
C SER A 283 6.62 -24.14 11.75
N GLY A 284 7.36 -23.05 11.93
CA GLY A 284 8.81 -23.03 11.94
C GLY A 284 9.43 -23.73 10.73
N PRO A 285 10.51 -24.52 10.92
CA PRO A 285 11.14 -25.31 9.85
C PRO A 285 10.19 -26.22 9.06
N ARG A 286 9.12 -26.74 9.70
CA ARG A 286 8.16 -27.61 8.99
C ARG A 286 7.39 -26.88 7.89
N ARG A 287 7.24 -25.55 8.01
CA ARG A 287 6.66 -24.73 6.94
C ARG A 287 7.60 -24.62 5.75
N ALA A 288 8.89 -24.41 6.00
CA ALA A 288 9.91 -24.41 4.95
C ALA A 288 9.95 -25.77 4.22
N ASP A 289 9.91 -26.88 4.95
CA ASP A 289 9.86 -28.24 4.37
C ASP A 289 8.57 -28.48 3.56
N TYR A 290 7.44 -27.98 4.06
CA TYR A 290 6.16 -28.04 3.35
C TYR A 290 6.23 -27.28 2.02
N LEU A 291 6.71 -26.03 2.04
CA LEU A 291 6.83 -25.21 0.83
C LEU A 291 7.84 -25.79 -0.15
N THR A 292 8.95 -26.36 0.34
CA THR A 292 9.93 -27.03 -0.51
C THR A 292 9.26 -28.15 -1.29
N ARG A 293 8.56 -29.07 -0.59
CA ARG A 293 7.82 -30.15 -1.25
C ARG A 293 6.73 -29.64 -2.19
N PHE A 294 6.00 -28.61 -1.79
CA PHE A 294 4.94 -27.99 -2.60
C PHE A 294 5.46 -27.48 -3.95
N TRP A 295 6.64 -26.85 -3.97
CA TRP A 295 7.25 -26.35 -5.20
C TRP A 295 7.94 -27.46 -6.00
N SER A 296 8.73 -28.33 -5.35
CA SER A 296 9.43 -29.43 -6.03
C SER A 296 8.49 -30.47 -6.64
N GLU A 297 7.31 -30.71 -6.08
CA GLU A 297 6.28 -31.57 -6.70
C GLU A 297 5.78 -30.96 -8.02
N ARG A 298 5.61 -29.64 -8.07
CA ARG A 298 5.18 -28.94 -9.29
C ARG A 298 6.28 -28.90 -10.34
N ASP A 299 7.53 -28.67 -9.91
CA ASP A 299 8.68 -28.75 -10.81
C ASP A 299 8.75 -30.14 -11.46
N ARG A 300 8.68 -31.22 -10.67
CA ARG A 300 8.69 -32.60 -11.18
C ARG A 300 7.50 -32.90 -12.10
N THR A 301 6.29 -32.49 -11.71
CA THR A 301 5.08 -32.69 -12.52
C THR A 301 5.18 -32.00 -13.88
N GLU A 302 5.79 -30.81 -13.93
CA GLU A 302 5.96 -30.02 -15.15
C GLU A 302 7.31 -30.26 -15.84
N LEU A 303 8.08 -31.29 -15.41
CA LEU A 303 9.42 -31.64 -15.90
C LEU A 303 10.40 -30.45 -15.93
N ARG A 304 10.34 -29.61 -14.91
CA ARG A 304 11.20 -28.43 -14.73
C ARG A 304 12.37 -28.70 -13.79
N ALA A 305 13.39 -27.85 -13.87
CA ALA A 305 14.46 -27.83 -12.90
C ALA A 305 13.96 -27.33 -11.54
N GLU A 306 14.66 -27.73 -10.47
CA GLU A 306 14.29 -27.36 -9.10
C GLU A 306 14.26 -25.84 -8.90
N GLY A 307 13.16 -25.33 -8.34
CA GLY A 307 12.96 -23.92 -8.04
C GLY A 307 12.40 -23.10 -9.21
N GLU A 308 12.28 -23.66 -10.42
CA GLU A 308 11.77 -22.93 -11.58
C GLU A 308 10.30 -22.54 -11.41
N ARG A 309 9.46 -23.40 -10.82
CA ARG A 309 8.04 -23.11 -10.63
C ARG A 309 7.81 -21.97 -9.65
N LEU A 310 8.61 -21.92 -8.58
CA LEU A 310 8.59 -20.84 -7.60
C LEU A 310 8.93 -19.50 -8.27
N ARG A 311 10.01 -19.45 -9.04
CA ARG A 311 10.39 -18.27 -9.82
C ARG A 311 9.31 -17.87 -10.81
N GLU A 312 8.78 -18.83 -11.56
CA GLU A 312 7.72 -18.60 -12.55
C GLU A 312 6.43 -18.09 -11.89
N HIS A 313 6.10 -18.59 -10.71
CA HIS A 313 4.96 -18.08 -9.94
C HIS A 313 5.12 -16.59 -9.62
N TYR A 314 6.27 -16.17 -9.08
CA TYR A 314 6.51 -14.76 -8.79
C TYR A 314 6.57 -13.91 -10.06
N ARG A 315 7.19 -14.39 -11.15
CA ARG A 315 7.16 -13.71 -12.45
C ARG A 315 5.72 -13.45 -12.91
N ARG A 316 4.85 -14.46 -12.83
CA ARG A 316 3.43 -14.32 -13.19
C ARG A 316 2.68 -13.40 -12.22
N LEU A 317 3.02 -13.42 -10.94
CA LEU A 317 2.41 -12.54 -9.94
C LEU A 317 2.73 -11.07 -10.23
N PHE A 318 3.97 -10.75 -10.56
CA PHE A 318 4.34 -9.39 -10.97
C PHE A 318 3.67 -8.98 -12.29
N TYR A 319 3.57 -9.90 -13.25
CA TYR A 319 2.85 -9.63 -14.48
C TYR A 319 1.37 -9.35 -14.22
N ALA A 320 0.71 -10.16 -13.39
CA ALA A 320 -0.70 -9.99 -13.04
C ALA A 320 -0.94 -8.66 -12.30
N ARG A 321 -0.06 -8.30 -11.37
CA ARG A 321 -0.05 -6.99 -10.71
C ARG A 321 -0.02 -5.83 -11.66
N LYS A 322 0.81 -5.92 -12.70
CA LYS A 322 1.00 -4.82 -13.64
C LYS A 322 -0.12 -4.70 -14.66
N ASN A 323 -0.71 -5.81 -15.10
CA ASN A 323 -1.57 -5.84 -16.28
C ASN A 323 -3.06 -6.09 -16.01
N PHE A 324 -3.40 -6.65 -14.85
CA PHE A 324 -4.77 -7.11 -14.54
C PHE A 324 -5.27 -6.57 -13.20
N GLN A 325 -4.71 -5.44 -12.79
CA GLN A 325 -4.96 -4.87 -11.47
C GLN A 325 -6.39 -4.35 -11.33
N LEU A 326 -6.99 -4.62 -10.18
CA LEU A 326 -8.24 -3.96 -9.81
C LEU A 326 -7.96 -2.52 -9.38
N THR A 327 -8.83 -1.62 -9.84
CA THR A 327 -8.80 -0.20 -9.42
C THR A 327 -9.63 0.03 -8.16
N SER A 328 -10.61 -0.85 -7.89
CA SER A 328 -11.49 -0.80 -6.73
C SER A 328 -11.35 -2.07 -5.88
N LEU A 329 -11.36 -1.91 -4.55
CA LEU A 329 -11.42 -3.04 -3.61
C LEU A 329 -12.86 -3.57 -3.43
N ASN A 330 -13.86 -2.83 -3.91
CA ASN A 330 -15.28 -3.18 -3.81
C ASN A 330 -15.74 -3.93 -5.06
N ARG A 331 -15.16 -5.10 -5.26
CA ARG A 331 -15.53 -6.01 -6.34
C ARG A 331 -16.70 -6.87 -5.88
N HIS A 332 -17.85 -6.75 -6.55
CA HIS A 332 -19.00 -7.60 -6.29
C HIS A 332 -19.09 -8.70 -7.33
N TYR A 333 -19.60 -9.87 -6.94
CA TYR A 333 -19.98 -10.90 -7.89
C TYR A 333 -21.48 -11.09 -7.83
N ASP A 334 -22.14 -11.17 -8.99
CA ASP A 334 -23.55 -11.52 -9.07
C ASP A 334 -23.74 -13.00 -8.68
N ILE A 335 -24.94 -13.35 -8.24
CA ILE A 335 -25.32 -14.72 -7.89
C ILE A 335 -25.16 -15.67 -9.08
N VAL A 336 -25.35 -15.17 -10.31
CA VAL A 336 -25.23 -15.94 -11.56
C VAL A 336 -23.77 -16.23 -11.96
N GLU A 337 -22.80 -15.49 -11.42
CA GLU A 337 -21.38 -15.67 -11.72
C GLU A 337 -20.84 -16.90 -11.00
N ARG A 338 -20.61 -17.98 -11.74
CA ARG A 338 -20.17 -19.29 -11.19
C ARG A 338 -18.73 -19.27 -10.71
N TYR A 339 -17.87 -18.52 -11.39
CA TYR A 339 -16.47 -18.35 -10.99
C TYR A 339 -16.32 -17.10 -10.12
N ARG A 340 -15.80 -17.29 -8.92
CA ARG A 340 -15.48 -16.20 -7.98
C ARG A 340 -14.06 -16.41 -7.48
N SER A 341 -13.14 -15.59 -7.94
CA SER A 341 -11.75 -15.71 -7.50
C SER A 341 -11.54 -15.21 -6.07
N GLY A 342 -12.43 -14.33 -5.57
CA GLY A 342 -12.26 -13.66 -4.28
C GLY A 342 -11.03 -12.74 -4.21
N SER A 343 -10.35 -12.56 -5.34
CA SER A 343 -9.17 -11.71 -5.47
C SER A 343 -9.55 -10.24 -5.31
N ARG A 344 -8.78 -9.53 -4.49
CA ARG A 344 -8.88 -8.08 -4.30
C ARG A 344 -7.77 -7.31 -5.01
N ASP A 345 -6.76 -8.01 -5.53
CA ASP A 345 -5.59 -7.39 -6.16
C ASP A 345 -5.71 -7.35 -7.69
N PHE A 346 -6.24 -8.43 -8.30
CA PHE A 346 -6.38 -8.59 -9.75
C PHE A 346 -7.79 -9.08 -10.12
N ASP A 347 -8.19 -8.74 -11.34
CA ASP A 347 -9.39 -9.30 -11.97
C ASP A 347 -9.19 -10.80 -12.30
N ASP A 348 -10.21 -11.44 -12.90
CA ASP A 348 -10.13 -12.89 -13.14
C ASP A 348 -9.08 -13.25 -14.20
N ARG A 349 -8.72 -12.34 -15.12
CA ARG A 349 -7.63 -12.55 -16.08
C ARG A 349 -6.31 -12.72 -15.34
N GLY A 350 -6.07 -11.94 -14.29
CA GLY A 350 -4.88 -12.09 -13.44
C GLY A 350 -4.76 -13.46 -12.78
N ILE A 351 -5.89 -14.01 -12.32
CA ILE A 351 -5.92 -15.32 -11.66
C ILE A 351 -5.73 -16.45 -12.68
N ILE A 352 -6.36 -16.35 -13.85
CA ILE A 352 -6.14 -17.30 -14.94
C ILE A 352 -4.68 -17.23 -15.42
N TYR A 353 -4.10 -16.04 -15.55
CA TYR A 353 -2.69 -15.87 -15.93
C TYR A 353 -1.73 -16.49 -14.90
N LEU A 354 -1.98 -16.30 -13.61
CA LEU A 354 -1.19 -16.91 -12.54
C LEU A 354 -1.16 -18.45 -12.64
N ARG A 355 -2.32 -19.04 -12.91
CA ARG A 355 -2.50 -20.50 -12.99
C ARG A 355 -1.95 -21.08 -14.28
N HIS A 356 -2.25 -20.46 -15.42
CA HIS A 356 -2.00 -21.03 -16.75
C HIS A 356 -0.85 -20.39 -17.53
N GLY A 357 -0.45 -19.16 -17.19
CA GLY A 357 0.61 -18.42 -17.86
C GLY A 357 0.10 -17.61 -19.05
N GLU A 358 0.98 -17.38 -20.03
CA GLU A 358 0.63 -16.66 -21.25
C GLU A 358 -0.30 -17.53 -22.12
N PRO A 359 -1.47 -17.01 -22.57
CA PRO A 359 -2.31 -17.72 -23.52
C PRO A 359 -1.63 -17.88 -24.89
N SER A 360 -1.95 -18.96 -25.60
CA SER A 360 -1.46 -19.21 -26.95
C SER A 360 -1.99 -18.18 -27.96
N SER A 361 -3.22 -17.71 -27.76
CA SER A 361 -3.81 -16.61 -28.53
C SER A 361 -4.89 -15.89 -27.73
N ARG A 362 -5.09 -14.61 -28.04
CA ARG A 362 -6.13 -13.76 -27.44
C ARG A 362 -7.05 -13.24 -28.55
N ALA A 363 -8.33 -13.08 -28.25
CA ALA A 363 -9.31 -12.48 -29.14
C ALA A 363 -10.22 -11.53 -28.35
N SER A 364 -10.75 -10.51 -29.02
CA SER A 364 -11.76 -9.60 -28.48
C SER A 364 -12.81 -9.36 -29.55
N TYR A 365 -14.08 -9.23 -29.17
CA TYR A 365 -15.16 -8.97 -30.10
C TYR A 365 -15.81 -7.62 -29.79
N ALA A 366 -15.88 -6.73 -30.78
CA ALA A 366 -16.53 -5.43 -30.63
C ALA A 366 -17.85 -5.42 -31.42
N ALA A 367 -18.97 -5.28 -30.71
CA ALA A 367 -20.30 -5.13 -31.30
C ALA A 367 -21.13 -4.12 -30.50
N PRO A 368 -22.09 -3.42 -31.12
CA PRO A 368 -22.98 -2.52 -30.39
C PRO A 368 -23.71 -3.25 -29.25
N GLY A 369 -23.64 -2.68 -28.04
CA GLY A 369 -24.27 -3.25 -26.84
C GLY A 369 -23.47 -4.37 -26.16
N LEU A 370 -22.27 -4.69 -26.62
CA LEU A 370 -21.38 -5.65 -25.96
C LEU A 370 -20.32 -4.92 -25.15
N GLU A 371 -20.19 -5.30 -23.88
CA GLU A 371 -19.16 -4.78 -23.00
C GLU A 371 -17.74 -5.19 -23.47
N PRO A 372 -16.69 -4.45 -23.08
CA PRO A 372 -15.31 -4.83 -23.35
C PRO A 372 -15.05 -6.29 -22.92
N ASN A 373 -14.50 -7.10 -23.82
CA ASN A 373 -14.33 -8.53 -23.60
C ASN A 373 -13.03 -9.05 -24.19
N GLU A 374 -12.58 -10.17 -23.63
CA GLU A 374 -11.37 -10.85 -24.03
C GLU A 374 -11.60 -12.37 -23.95
N SER A 375 -11.06 -13.12 -24.90
CA SER A 375 -11.10 -14.58 -24.92
C SER A 375 -9.69 -15.11 -25.07
N TRP A 376 -9.30 -16.00 -24.17
CA TRP A 376 -7.95 -16.56 -24.10
C TRP A 376 -7.99 -18.03 -24.44
N ARG A 377 -7.19 -18.43 -25.42
CA ARG A 377 -7.01 -19.83 -25.82
C ARG A 377 -5.67 -20.35 -25.31
N TYR A 378 -5.70 -21.52 -24.70
CA TYR A 378 -4.53 -22.32 -24.36
C TYR A 378 -4.56 -23.61 -25.17
N ALA A 379 -3.63 -23.74 -26.11
CA ALA A 379 -3.51 -24.96 -26.91
C ALA A 379 -2.96 -26.09 -26.04
N ARG A 380 -3.68 -27.21 -25.96
CA ARG A 380 -3.24 -28.42 -25.24
C ARG A 380 -3.41 -29.67 -26.10
N PRO A 381 -2.62 -30.74 -25.85
CA PRO A 381 -2.73 -32.00 -26.59
C PRO A 381 -4.13 -32.62 -26.56
N GLU A 382 -4.84 -32.49 -25.44
CA GLU A 382 -6.19 -33.02 -25.21
C GLU A 382 -7.33 -32.15 -25.78
N GLY A 383 -7.01 -30.95 -26.27
CA GLY A 383 -7.98 -29.99 -26.78
C GLY A 383 -7.70 -28.56 -26.30
N ASP A 384 -8.27 -27.58 -27.00
CA ASP A 384 -8.14 -26.18 -26.61
C ASP A 384 -8.91 -25.90 -25.32
N MET A 385 -8.25 -25.28 -24.35
CA MET A 385 -8.91 -24.69 -23.19
C MET A 385 -9.12 -23.21 -23.43
N ILE A 386 -10.37 -22.76 -23.37
CA ILE A 386 -10.76 -21.38 -23.67
C ILE A 386 -11.39 -20.74 -22.43
N PHE A 387 -10.98 -19.52 -22.12
CA PHE A 387 -11.59 -18.68 -21.08
C PHE A 387 -12.15 -17.41 -21.72
N HIS A 388 -13.36 -17.03 -21.32
CA HIS A 388 -14.01 -15.80 -21.76
C HIS A 388 -14.10 -14.82 -20.59
N PHE A 389 -13.77 -13.57 -20.86
CA PHE A 389 -13.80 -12.49 -19.88
C PHE A 389 -14.61 -11.33 -20.41
N MET A 390 -15.37 -10.70 -19.52
CA MET A 390 -16.15 -9.52 -19.82
C MET A 390 -15.98 -8.49 -18.72
N ALA A 391 -15.78 -7.24 -19.09
CA ALA A 391 -15.79 -6.14 -18.15
C ALA A 391 -17.22 -5.96 -17.63
N ARG A 392 -17.41 -6.04 -16.30
CA ARG A 392 -18.71 -5.80 -15.67
C ARG A 392 -18.56 -4.77 -14.58
N GLU A 393 -19.53 -3.85 -14.47
CA GLU A 393 -19.58 -2.72 -13.52
C GLU A 393 -18.49 -1.65 -13.74
N ASP A 394 -17.23 -2.07 -13.90
CA ASP A 394 -16.07 -1.24 -14.21
C ASP A 394 -15.41 -1.75 -15.50
N VAL A 395 -15.09 -0.84 -16.42
CA VAL A 395 -14.40 -1.15 -17.69
C VAL A 395 -13.01 -1.76 -17.49
N GLN A 396 -12.46 -1.70 -16.28
CA GLN A 396 -11.18 -2.32 -15.90
C GLN A 396 -11.34 -3.64 -15.12
N ASP A 397 -12.55 -4.04 -14.69
CA ASP A 397 -12.77 -5.30 -13.95
C ASP A 397 -13.34 -6.39 -14.86
N TYR A 398 -12.44 -7.26 -15.35
CA TYR A 398 -12.83 -8.38 -16.19
C TYR A 398 -13.13 -9.62 -15.34
N LYS A 399 -14.38 -10.09 -15.45
CA LYS A 399 -14.87 -11.29 -14.80
C LYS A 399 -14.93 -12.46 -15.76
N LEU A 400 -14.62 -13.66 -15.28
CA LEU A 400 -14.71 -14.88 -16.06
C LEU A 400 -16.18 -15.26 -16.30
N VAL A 401 -16.55 -15.49 -17.55
CA VAL A 401 -17.90 -15.88 -17.98
C VAL A 401 -17.88 -17.17 -18.79
N GLU A 402 -18.99 -17.90 -18.83
CA GLU A 402 -19.10 -19.14 -19.62
C GLU A 402 -19.19 -18.84 -21.12
N SER A 403 -19.87 -17.75 -21.47
CA SER A 403 -20.05 -17.29 -22.85
C SER A 403 -20.05 -15.77 -22.92
N LEU A 404 -19.59 -15.21 -24.05
CA LEU A 404 -19.72 -13.77 -24.33
C LEU A 404 -21.19 -13.34 -24.56
N PHE A 405 -22.11 -14.28 -24.71
CA PHE A 405 -23.54 -14.01 -24.93
C PHE A 405 -24.41 -14.31 -23.70
N ASP A 406 -23.82 -14.76 -22.59
CA ASP A 406 -24.53 -14.85 -21.31
C ASP A 406 -24.66 -13.44 -20.72
N VAL A 407 -25.68 -12.71 -21.15
CA VAL A 407 -26.04 -11.37 -20.63
C VAL A 407 -27.03 -11.52 -19.49
#